data_AF-A0A7X8G305-F1
#
_entry.id   AF-A0A7X8G305-F1
#
_cell.length_a   1.000
_cell.length_b   1.000
_cell.length_c   1.000
_cell.angle_alpha   90.00
_cell.angle_beta   90.00
_cell.angle_gamma   90.00
#
_symmetry.space_group_name_H-M   'P 1'
#
loop_
_entity.id
_entity.type
_entity.pdbx_description
1 polymer ?
#
loop_
_entity_poly.entity_id
_entity_poly.type
_entity_poly.pdbx_seq_one_letter_code
_entity_poly.pdbx_strand_id
1 'polypeptide(L)'
;MKSIKTKLILYFSVLIIVIASTLGIIVVKTVSNTIVSDAEETLGLLVEEGRKLVESRVENQIRMAELAAAQEGLFEMDWTIQQPILIKEVEKSDFLSMAIVYPDGTTYDYSGIVINLGDREYVQKAFKGEPAI
;
A
#
# COMPACT_ATOMS: atom_id res chain seq x y z
N MET A 1 -71.00 -6.68 -13.00
CA MET A 1 -70.07 -7.04 -11.91
C MET A 1 -70.69 -6.64 -10.56
N LYS A 2 -71.60 -7.46 -10.01
CA LYS A 2 -72.38 -7.13 -8.80
C LYS A 2 -72.61 -8.38 -7.93
N SER A 3 -71.54 -9.07 -7.55
CA SER A 3 -71.57 -10.16 -6.57
C SER A 3 -70.61 -9.86 -5.42
N ILE A 4 -71.03 -10.12 -4.19
CA ILE A 4 -70.24 -9.94 -2.96
C ILE A 4 -68.91 -10.70 -3.04
N LYS A 5 -68.93 -11.89 -3.65
CA LYS A 5 -67.74 -12.73 -3.86
C LYS A 5 -66.65 -11.99 -4.64
N THR A 6 -67.02 -11.28 -5.72
CA THR A 6 -66.06 -10.56 -6.56
C THR A 6 -65.47 -9.35 -5.85
N LYS A 7 -66.26 -8.63 -5.04
CA LYS A 7 -65.75 -7.51 -4.21
C LYS A 7 -64.75 -8.00 -3.17
N LEU A 8 -65.04 -9.12 -2.51
CA LEU A 8 -64.14 -9.71 -1.51
C LEU A 8 -62.79 -10.08 -2.13
N ILE A 9 -62.82 -10.79 -3.27
CA ILE A 9 -61.61 -11.19 -3.99
C ILE A 9 -60.77 -9.95 -4.35
N LEU A 10 -61.41 -8.91 -4.89
CA LEU A 10 -60.72 -7.67 -5.26
C LEU A 10 -60.03 -7.01 -4.06
N TYR A 11 -60.71 -6.89 -2.92
CA TYR A 11 -60.13 -6.29 -1.71
C TYR A 11 -58.96 -7.11 -1.17
N PHE A 12 -59.08 -8.43 -1.10
CA PHE A 12 -57.98 -9.29 -0.66
C PHE A 12 -56.78 -9.24 -1.62
N SER A 13 -57.01 -9.24 -2.93
CA SER A 13 -55.93 -9.10 -3.91
C SER A 13 -55.18 -7.77 -3.77
N VAL A 14 -55.91 -6.66 -3.62
CA VAL A 14 -55.27 -5.34 -3.41
C VAL A 14 -54.49 -5.34 -2.10
N LEU A 15 -55.05 -5.89 -1.02
CA LEU A 15 -54.38 -5.96 0.28
C LEU A 15 -53.07 -6.76 0.20
N ILE A 16 -53.09 -7.91 -0.48
CA ILE A 16 -51.89 -8.75 -0.68
C ILE A 16 -50.83 -7.97 -1.46
N ILE A 17 -51.22 -7.26 -2.53
CA ILE A 17 -50.29 -6.45 -3.32
C ILE A 17 -49.68 -5.33 -2.47
N VAL A 18 -50.47 -4.65 -1.65
CA VAL A 18 -49.96 -3.59 -0.75
C VAL A 18 -48.96 -4.17 0.24
N ILE A 19 -49.27 -5.28 0.91
CA ILE A 19 -48.39 -5.92 1.88
C ILE A 19 -47.07 -6.36 1.19
N ALA A 20 -47.17 -7.05 0.05
CA ALA A 20 -46.02 -7.51 -0.71
C ALA A 20 -45.15 -6.34 -1.17
N SER A 21 -45.76 -5.25 -1.63
CA SER A 21 -45.05 -4.04 -2.07
C SER A 21 -44.32 -3.37 -0.91
N THR A 22 -44.98 -3.22 0.24
CA THR A 22 -44.35 -2.62 1.43
C THR A 22 -43.17 -3.45 1.93
N LEU A 23 -43.33 -4.77 1.99
CA LEU A 23 -42.26 -5.67 2.40
C LEU A 23 -41.11 -5.65 1.39
N GLY A 24 -41.42 -5.68 0.09
CA GLY A 24 -40.42 -5.58 -0.96
C GLY A 24 -39.58 -4.31 -0.85
N ILE A 25 -40.21 -3.16 -0.62
CA ILE A 25 -39.51 -1.88 -0.43
C ILE A 25 -38.60 -1.92 0.81
N ILE A 26 -39.09 -2.45 1.93
CA ILE A 26 -38.30 -2.57 3.17
C ILE A 26 -37.10 -3.48 2.94
N VAL A 27 -37.31 -4.65 2.35
CA VAL A 27 -36.25 -5.63 2.06
C VAL A 27 -35.19 -5.02 1.16
N VAL A 28 -35.58 -4.40 0.05
CA VAL A 28 -34.63 -3.79 -0.89
C VAL A 28 -33.81 -2.70 -0.19
N LYS A 29 -34.44 -1.83 0.61
CA LYS A 29 -33.71 -0.78 1.33
C LYS A 29 -32.73 -1.35 2.36
N THR A 30 -33.18 -2.29 3.19
CA THR A 30 -32.34 -2.89 4.23
C THR A 30 -31.17 -3.65 3.62
N VAL A 31 -31.43 -4.52 2.66
CA VAL A 31 -30.39 -5.32 1.99
C VAL A 31 -29.39 -4.42 1.26
N SER A 32 -29.87 -3.38 0.56
CA SER A 32 -28.97 -2.45 -0.12
C SER A 32 -28.04 -1.74 0.88
N ASN A 33 -28.60 -1.25 1.98
CA ASN A 33 -27.80 -0.55 3.00
C ASN A 33 -26.80 -1.49 3.69
N THR A 34 -27.20 -2.72 4.02
CA THR A 34 -26.30 -3.72 4.61
C THR A 34 -25.18 -4.06 3.64
N ILE A 35 -25.47 -4.35 2.37
CA ILE A 35 -24.44 -4.67 1.38
C ILE A 35 -23.45 -3.51 1.20
N VAL A 36 -23.95 -2.27 1.16
CA VAL A 36 -23.08 -1.08 1.05
C VAL A 36 -22.19 -0.95 2.28
N SER A 37 -22.75 -1.08 3.48
CA SER A 37 -21.98 -1.02 4.73
C SER A 37 -20.92 -2.12 4.83
N ASP A 38 -21.29 -3.36 4.49
CA ASP A 38 -20.36 -4.49 4.50
C ASP A 38 -19.22 -4.29 3.49
N ALA A 39 -19.54 -3.71 2.32
CA ALA A 39 -18.54 -3.38 1.31
C ALA A 39 -17.59 -2.27 1.77
N GLU A 40 -18.11 -1.23 2.43
CA GLU A 40 -17.29 -0.15 3.01
C GLU A 40 -16.37 -0.68 4.12
N GLU A 41 -16.88 -1.53 5.01
CA GLU A 41 -16.07 -2.19 6.05
C GLU A 41 -14.97 -3.06 5.45
N THR A 42 -15.33 -3.89 4.45
CA THR A 42 -14.37 -4.75 3.74
C THR A 42 -13.30 -3.92 3.03
N LEU A 43 -13.67 -2.80 2.41
CA LEU A 43 -12.70 -1.88 1.80
C LEU A 43 -11.77 -1.25 2.85
N GLY A 44 -12.29 -0.90 4.02
CA GLY A 44 -11.48 -0.42 5.15
C GLY A 44 -10.44 -1.43 5.61
N LEU A 45 -10.84 -2.71 5.77
CA LEU A 45 -9.92 -3.81 6.07
C LEU A 45 -8.89 -4.00 4.93
N LEU A 46 -9.36 -3.89 3.68
CA LEU A 46 -8.60 -3.71 2.44
C LEU A 46 -7.37 -2.81 2.61
N VAL A 47 -7.69 -1.56 2.93
CA VAL A 47 -6.72 -0.47 3.06
C VAL A 47 -5.74 -0.75 4.18
N GLU A 48 -6.21 -1.22 5.34
CA GLU A 48 -5.33 -1.49 6.48
C GLU A 48 -4.35 -2.63 6.20
N GLU A 49 -4.80 -3.70 5.53
CA GLU A 49 -3.92 -4.80 5.14
C GLU A 49 -2.90 -4.34 4.08
N GLY A 50 -3.34 -3.52 3.12
CA GLY A 50 -2.46 -2.88 2.15
C GLY A 50 -1.41 -1.99 2.80
N ARG A 51 -1.80 -1.20 3.81
CA ARG A 51 -0.90 -0.33 4.59
C ARG A 51 0.18 -1.15 5.28
N LYS A 52 -0.21 -2.20 6.01
CA LYS A 52 0.73 -3.12 6.70
C LYS A 52 1.68 -3.81 5.73
N LEU A 53 1.18 -4.23 4.56
CA LEU A 53 2.01 -4.86 3.54
C LEU A 53 3.07 -3.90 2.99
N VAL A 54 2.69 -2.64 2.71
CA VAL A 54 3.64 -1.62 2.25
C VAL A 54 4.65 -1.29 3.34
N GLU A 55 4.21 -1.09 4.58
CA GLU A 55 5.08 -0.84 5.74
C GLU A 55 6.11 -1.97 5.91
N SER A 56 5.66 -3.22 5.93
CA SER A 56 6.53 -4.39 6.04
C SER A 56 7.54 -4.49 4.89
N ARG A 57 7.14 -4.15 3.66
CA ARG A 57 8.05 -4.14 2.49
C ARG A 57 9.11 -3.04 2.60
N VAL A 58 8.70 -1.83 2.99
CA VAL A 58 9.62 -0.69 3.19
C VAL A 58 10.62 -1.01 4.30
N GLU A 59 10.15 -1.50 5.45
CA GLU A 59 11.03 -1.92 6.54
C GLU A 59 12.02 -3.02 6.14
N ASN A 60 11.58 -4.00 5.35
CA ASN A 60 12.47 -5.05 4.85
C ASN A 60 13.54 -4.47 3.92
N GLN A 61 13.19 -3.54 3.02
CA GLN A 61 14.15 -2.87 2.16
C GLN A 61 15.17 -2.05 2.96
N ILE A 62 14.72 -1.34 4.01
CA ILE A 62 15.63 -0.60 4.90
C ILE A 62 16.61 -1.55 5.58
N ARG A 63 16.13 -2.65 6.17
CA ARG A 63 17.00 -3.66 6.79
C ARG A 63 18.00 -4.26 5.81
N MET A 64 17.60 -4.51 4.55
CA MET A 64 18.51 -4.99 3.52
C MET A 64 19.59 -3.94 3.17
N ALA A 65 19.21 -2.66 3.09
CA ALA A 65 20.17 -1.58 2.86
C ALA A 65 21.14 -1.40 4.04
N GLU A 66 20.66 -1.53 5.28
CA GLU A 66 21.51 -1.52 6.49
C GLU A 66 22.50 -2.68 6.50
N LEU A 67 22.05 -3.90 6.17
CA LEU A 67 22.92 -5.07 6.08
C LEU A 67 23.98 -4.91 4.98
N ALA A 68 23.59 -4.38 3.82
CA ALA A 68 24.55 -4.07 2.75
C ALA A 68 25.56 -3.03 3.24
N ALA A 69 25.11 -1.91 3.84
CA ALA A 69 25.99 -0.86 4.35
C ALA A 69 26.94 -1.34 5.47
N ALA A 70 26.55 -2.35 6.24
CA ALA A 70 27.37 -2.95 7.30
C ALA A 70 28.41 -3.96 6.78
N GLN A 71 28.43 -4.27 5.48
CA GLN A 71 29.40 -5.19 4.90
C GLN A 71 30.83 -4.62 4.98
N GLU A 72 31.77 -5.49 5.34
CA GLU A 72 33.20 -5.17 5.33
C GLU A 72 33.66 -4.67 3.95
N GLY A 73 34.48 -3.62 3.95
CA GLY A 73 34.91 -2.91 2.73
C GLY A 73 34.00 -1.75 2.30
N LEU A 74 32.71 -1.72 2.68
CA LEU A 74 31.84 -0.58 2.33
C LEU A 74 32.05 0.65 3.22
N PHE A 75 32.45 0.46 4.48
CA PHE A 75 32.75 1.57 5.41
C PHE A 75 34.21 2.06 5.33
N GLU A 76 35.09 1.38 4.60
CA GLU A 76 36.53 1.70 4.55
C GLU A 76 36.86 2.95 3.72
N MET A 77 35.86 3.55 3.05
CA MET A 77 35.98 4.74 2.21
C MET A 77 37.06 4.63 1.11
N ASP A 78 37.35 3.41 0.65
CA ASP A 78 38.16 3.13 -0.53
C ASP A 78 37.26 2.69 -1.68
N TRP A 79 37.07 3.56 -2.66
CA TRP A 79 36.22 3.30 -3.82
C TRP A 79 36.62 2.03 -4.59
N THR A 80 37.91 1.71 -4.64
CA THR A 80 38.43 0.52 -5.34
C THR A 80 37.92 -0.78 -4.71
N ILE A 81 37.68 -0.76 -3.39
CA ILE A 81 37.11 -1.87 -2.62
C ILE A 81 35.58 -1.82 -2.65
N GLN A 82 35.00 -0.62 -2.56
CA GLN A 82 33.55 -0.41 -2.51
C GLN A 82 32.85 -0.80 -3.82
N GLN A 83 33.40 -0.42 -4.98
CA GLN A 83 32.72 -0.57 -6.27
C GLN A 83 32.38 -2.04 -6.61
N PRO A 84 33.32 -3.02 -6.51
CA PRO A 84 32.98 -4.42 -6.77
C PRO A 84 31.90 -4.96 -5.82
N ILE A 85 31.85 -4.47 -4.58
CA ILE A 85 30.82 -4.86 -3.61
C ILE A 85 29.47 -4.28 -4.03
N LEU A 86 29.39 -2.98 -4.35
CA LEU A 86 28.16 -2.32 -4.80
C LEU A 86 27.57 -2.96 -6.05
N ILE A 87 28.40 -3.28 -7.05
CA ILE A 87 27.94 -3.97 -8.26
C ILE A 87 27.26 -5.29 -7.90
N LYS A 88 27.90 -6.09 -7.03
CA LYS A 88 27.37 -7.38 -6.60
C LYS A 88 26.10 -7.26 -5.77
N GLU A 89 25.99 -6.25 -4.90
CA GLU A 89 24.79 -6.01 -4.10
C GLU A 89 23.62 -5.53 -4.96
N VAL A 90 23.87 -4.67 -5.96
CA VAL A 90 22.85 -4.27 -6.95
C VAL A 90 22.39 -5.48 -7.79
N GLU A 91 23.30 -6.31 -8.28
CA GLU A 91 22.95 -7.50 -9.08
C GLU A 91 22.13 -8.54 -8.32
N LYS A 92 22.26 -8.58 -6.99
CA LYS A 92 21.60 -9.56 -6.12
C LYS A 92 20.31 -9.06 -5.49
N SER A 93 20.02 -7.78 -5.60
CA SER A 93 18.89 -7.15 -4.93
C SER A 93 17.88 -6.61 -5.94
N ASP A 94 16.69 -6.27 -5.43
CA ASP A 94 15.65 -5.62 -6.23
C ASP A 94 15.84 -4.08 -6.28
N PHE A 95 16.99 -3.57 -5.82
CA PHE A 95 17.29 -2.15 -5.86
C PHE A 95 17.62 -1.71 -7.28
N LEU A 96 17.04 -0.59 -7.71
CA LEU A 96 17.31 -0.01 -9.04
C LEU A 96 18.77 0.43 -9.20
N SER A 97 19.38 0.93 -8.12
CA SER A 97 20.77 1.39 -8.06
C SER A 97 21.17 1.50 -6.58
N MET A 98 22.48 1.45 -6.32
CA MET A 98 23.09 1.80 -5.04
C MET A 98 24.23 2.77 -5.27
N ALA A 99 24.45 3.66 -4.31
CA ALA A 99 25.51 4.64 -4.35
C ALA A 99 26.09 4.88 -2.95
N ILE A 100 27.36 5.30 -2.90
CA ILE A 100 28.04 5.72 -1.68
C ILE A 100 28.18 7.24 -1.68
N VAL A 101 27.67 7.87 -0.63
CA VAL A 101 27.75 9.32 -0.43
C VAL A 101 28.80 9.64 0.63
N TYR A 102 29.80 10.42 0.24
CA TYR A 102 30.87 10.89 1.12
C TYR A 102 30.41 12.12 1.91
N PRO A 103 31.05 12.46 3.05
CA PRO A 103 30.63 13.57 3.91
C PRO A 103 30.60 14.95 3.23
N ASP A 104 31.35 15.13 2.14
CA ASP A 104 31.37 16.35 1.33
C ASP A 104 30.22 16.42 0.30
N GLY A 105 29.37 15.39 0.25
CA GLY A 105 28.27 15.24 -0.70
C GLY A 105 28.66 14.59 -2.02
N THR A 106 29.95 14.30 -2.24
CA THR A 106 30.42 13.55 -3.41
C THR A 106 29.83 12.15 -3.37
N THR A 107 29.17 11.75 -4.45
CA THR A 107 28.46 10.47 -4.53
C THR A 107 28.97 9.65 -5.69
N TYR A 108 29.29 8.39 -5.43
CA TYR A 108 29.65 7.40 -6.43
C TYR A 108 28.52 6.38 -6.56
N ASP A 109 27.86 6.35 -7.72
CA ASP A 109 26.95 5.27 -8.08
C ASP A 109 27.70 3.98 -8.38
N TYR A 110 27.05 2.82 -8.27
CA TYR A 110 27.65 1.50 -8.55
C TYR A 110 28.34 1.42 -9.93
N SER A 111 27.83 2.17 -10.92
CA SER A 111 28.41 2.25 -12.27
C SER A 111 29.70 3.09 -12.36
N GLY A 112 30.08 3.78 -11.29
CA GLY A 112 31.21 4.72 -11.24
C GLY A 112 30.86 6.14 -11.67
N ILE A 113 29.60 6.44 -11.96
CA ILE A 113 29.13 7.80 -12.21
C ILE A 113 29.26 8.62 -10.92
N VAL A 114 29.87 9.79 -11.03
CA VAL A 114 30.04 10.74 -9.93
C VAL A 114 28.97 11.84 -10.04
N ILE A 115 28.21 12.02 -8.97
CA ILE A 115 27.21 13.07 -8.80
C ILE A 115 27.35 13.71 -7.42
N ASN A 116 26.66 14.83 -7.18
CA ASN A 116 26.53 15.39 -5.85
C ASN A 116 25.09 15.21 -5.36
N LEU A 117 24.92 14.58 -4.19
CA LEU A 117 23.63 14.39 -3.53
C LEU A 117 23.62 14.92 -2.09
N GLY A 118 24.65 15.66 -1.66
CA GLY A 118 24.75 16.14 -0.26
C GLY A 118 23.63 17.09 0.16
N ASP A 119 22.99 17.75 -0.82
CA ASP A 119 21.84 18.63 -0.63
C ASP A 119 20.51 17.86 -0.47
N ARG A 120 20.49 16.56 -0.77
CA ARG A 120 19.27 15.75 -0.75
C ARG A 120 18.83 15.47 0.67
N GLU A 121 17.55 15.68 0.93
CA GLU A 121 16.96 15.47 2.26
C GLU A 121 17.21 14.04 2.77
N TYR A 122 17.08 13.02 1.90
CA TYR A 122 17.31 11.63 2.30
C TYR A 122 18.76 11.35 2.68
N VAL A 123 19.73 12.02 2.06
CA VAL A 123 21.15 11.93 2.44
C VAL A 123 21.39 12.63 3.79
N GLN A 124 20.79 13.81 3.99
CA GLN A 124 20.91 14.54 5.24
C GLN A 124 20.27 13.80 6.43
N LYS A 125 19.15 13.10 6.21
CA LYS A 125 18.54 12.21 7.21
C LYS A 125 19.44 11.00 7.50
N ALA A 126 19.98 10.35 6.46
CA ALA A 126 20.89 9.23 6.62
C ALA A 126 22.15 9.60 7.42
N PHE A 127 22.74 10.79 7.20
CA PHE A 127 23.86 11.28 8.01
C PHE A 127 23.52 11.53 9.49
N LYS A 128 22.24 11.67 9.83
CA LYS A 128 21.76 11.73 11.22
C LYS A 128 21.43 10.35 11.80
N GLY A 129 21.59 9.28 11.01
CA GLY A 129 21.20 7.92 11.38
C GLY A 129 19.69 7.67 11.26
N GLU A 130 18.97 8.51 10.53
CA GLU A 130 17.52 8.38 10.32
C GLU A 130 17.24 7.83 8.91
N PRO A 131 16.42 6.78 8.78
CA PRO A 131 15.96 6.34 7.47
C PRO A 131 15.05 7.41 6.84
N ALA A 132 15.19 7.61 5.54
CA ALA A 132 14.38 8.56 4.79
C ALA A 132 13.10 7.88 4.27
N ILE A 133 12.06 7.91 5.09
CA ILE A 133 10.71 7.39 4.80
C ILE A 133 9.69 8.53 4.86
#